data_AF-A0A7D5Z2A1-F1
#
_entry.id   AF-A0A7D5Z2A1-F1
#
_cell.length_a   1.000
_cell.length_b   1.000
_cell.length_c   1.000
_cell.angle_alpha   90.00
_cell.angle_beta   90.00
_cell.angle_gamma   90.00
#
_symmetry.space_group_name_H-M   'P 1'
#
loop_
_entity.id
_entity.type
_entity.pdbx_description
1 polymer ?
#
loop_
_entity_poly.entity_id
_entity_poly.type
_entity_poly.pdbx_seq_one_letter_code
_entity_poly.pdbx_strand_id
1 'polypeptide(L)'
;MKQAIVDKAVTVAICDVDIPVAKPGQVVIQVVVSGTNPKDWKMPAWMPDAPAANQGDDIAGYVEAVGGGVLNFKKGDRVAAFHEMMTLGGSYAQYAVAWEHTTFHLPEDTSFEEAATIPLAATTSALGLYQQLSLPLPWNPAPEPLPLVVYGGASAVGAFAIKLARLSNIHPIIAVAGKGTPFVETLIDRSKGDTIIDYRKGDEAVRKAVRDAARGLPIHHAFDAVSEKGSYQNLGAALTAPATITVVLPGQEYNKVPEGVKIVATTVASVHKPADKGKMVSEVEFGAAFFALFGRGLAGGWFTGHPHEVRPDQTPVYAAALLLDPSKRRKYIERNWKESWQASAIAAAQKIWLDEYEAAAVPESLRAPPDISSSSERQHNELDELLSGIAVTGPILDDADDFETFINATPTRITGSPLEWWLHRDQRKAYPRLSRMAIDILSIPPESSDVESHFSSARRTLSWDRESMTCENLAKVECVGNWIREGIIVPKSHGSRGVISSGSVDFSVETEAGDFLD
;
A
#
# COMPACT_ATOMS: atom_id res chain seq x y z
N MET A 1 7.95 11.67 13.98
CA MET A 1 7.34 11.02 12.80
C MET A 1 5.88 10.73 13.07
N LYS A 2 5.06 10.69 12.01
CA LYS A 2 3.68 10.22 12.09
C LYS A 2 3.63 8.70 12.07
N GLN A 3 2.73 8.12 12.84
CA GLN A 3 2.28 6.74 12.71
C GLN A 3 0.77 6.64 12.83
N ALA A 4 0.20 5.57 12.28
CA ALA A 4 -1.21 5.22 12.42
C ALA A 4 -1.35 4.06 13.41
N ILE A 5 -2.28 4.22 14.33
CA ILE A 5 -2.67 3.23 15.33
C ILE A 5 -4.06 2.73 14.98
N VAL A 6 -4.25 1.41 15.00
CA VAL A 6 -5.54 0.77 14.72
C VAL A 6 -6.11 0.24 16.03
N ASP A 7 -7.34 0.61 16.35
CA ASP A 7 -8.06 0.12 17.52
C ASP A 7 -9.00 -1.05 17.21
N LYS A 8 -9.64 -1.60 18.24
CA LYS A 8 -10.58 -2.73 18.11
C LYS A 8 -11.85 -2.43 17.32
N ALA A 9 -12.22 -1.16 17.19
CA ALA A 9 -13.33 -0.72 16.35
C ALA A 9 -12.89 -0.53 14.89
N VAL A 10 -11.63 -0.86 14.56
CA VAL A 10 -11.02 -0.61 13.26
C VAL A 10 -11.00 0.89 12.94
N THR A 11 -10.96 1.72 13.99
CA THR A 11 -10.73 3.16 13.86
C THR A 11 -9.23 3.41 13.82
N VAL A 12 -8.82 4.30 12.92
CA VAL A 12 -7.42 4.70 12.76
C VAL A 12 -7.21 6.05 13.41
N ALA A 13 -6.22 6.14 14.31
CA ALA A 13 -5.76 7.39 14.89
C ALA A 13 -4.32 7.65 14.46
N ILE A 14 -4.02 8.87 14.04
CA ILE A 14 -2.67 9.29 13.68
C ILE A 14 -2.06 10.06 14.84
N CYS A 15 -0.83 9.69 15.19
CA CYS A 15 -0.11 10.33 16.29
C CYS A 15 1.35 10.60 15.94
N ASP A 16 1.93 11.57 16.63
CA ASP A 16 3.36 11.86 16.58
C ASP A 16 4.12 10.99 17.59
N VAL A 17 5.18 10.38 17.10
CA VAL A 17 6.14 9.60 17.90
C VAL A 17 7.57 9.89 17.45
N ASP A 18 8.54 9.57 18.30
CA ASP A 18 9.95 9.68 17.93
C ASP A 18 10.31 8.69 16.80
N ILE A 19 11.30 9.07 15.97
CA ILE A 19 11.85 8.14 14.99
C ILE A 19 12.57 7.02 15.76
N PRO A 20 12.29 5.73 15.47
CA PRO A 20 12.90 4.63 16.19
C PRO A 20 14.42 4.60 15.96
N VAL A 21 15.15 4.21 17.00
CA VAL A 21 16.61 3.99 16.94
C VAL A 21 16.87 2.50 16.68
N ALA A 22 17.69 2.20 15.68
CA ALA A 22 18.06 0.83 15.32
C ALA A 22 18.83 0.14 16.47
N LYS A 23 18.24 -0.91 17.06
CA LYS A 23 18.93 -1.75 18.07
C LYS A 23 19.82 -2.80 17.39
N PRO A 24 20.73 -3.48 18.12
CA PRO A 24 21.56 -4.52 17.51
C PRO A 24 20.74 -5.56 16.72
N GLY A 25 21.20 -5.89 15.52
CA GLY A 25 20.51 -6.79 14.58
C GLY A 25 19.27 -6.21 13.88
N GLN A 26 18.92 -4.94 14.13
CA GLN A 26 17.78 -4.28 13.51
C GLN A 26 18.20 -3.25 12.46
N VAL A 27 17.30 -3.01 11.51
CA VAL A 27 17.35 -1.90 10.55
C VAL A 27 16.15 -0.99 10.78
N VAL A 28 16.35 0.31 10.59
CA VAL A 28 15.27 1.29 10.51
C VAL A 28 15.09 1.64 9.05
N ILE A 29 13.86 1.56 8.55
CA ILE A 29 13.51 1.73 7.14
C ILE A 29 12.61 2.95 7.04
N GLN A 30 12.98 3.91 6.19
CA GLN A 30 12.08 4.95 5.71
C GLN A 30 11.04 4.30 4.79
N VAL A 31 9.80 4.23 5.26
CA VAL A 31 8.73 3.50 4.57
C VAL A 31 8.29 4.29 3.34
N VAL A 32 8.24 3.61 2.19
CA VAL A 32 7.68 4.15 0.94
C VAL A 32 6.30 3.53 0.69
N VAL A 33 6.17 2.22 0.88
CA VAL A 33 4.91 1.48 0.79
C VAL A 33 4.79 0.55 1.98
N SER A 34 3.60 0.50 2.57
CA SER A 34 3.22 -0.51 3.55
C SER A 34 2.22 -1.48 2.92
N GLY A 35 2.42 -2.78 3.13
CA GLY A 35 1.41 -3.79 2.83
C GLY A 35 0.33 -3.82 3.91
N THR A 36 -0.86 -4.29 3.54
CA THR A 36 -1.98 -4.52 4.46
C THR A 36 -2.39 -5.98 4.44
N ASN A 37 -2.74 -6.54 5.59
CA ASN A 37 -3.10 -7.95 5.74
C ASN A 37 -4.39 -8.12 6.55
N PRO A 38 -5.11 -9.25 6.40
CA PRO A 38 -6.30 -9.52 7.20
C PRO A 38 -6.04 -9.51 8.71
N LYS A 39 -4.82 -9.84 9.14
CA LYS A 39 -4.45 -9.82 10.56
C LYS A 39 -4.48 -8.42 11.17
N ASP A 40 -4.30 -7.37 10.37
CA ASP A 40 -4.15 -5.99 10.84
C ASP A 40 -5.43 -5.47 11.50
N TRP A 41 -6.58 -5.91 11.01
CA TRP A 41 -7.89 -5.61 11.63
C TRP A 41 -8.37 -6.76 12.53
N LYS A 42 -8.00 -8.01 12.23
CA LYS A 42 -8.38 -9.17 13.06
C LYS A 42 -7.72 -9.15 14.43
N MET A 43 -6.45 -8.77 14.53
CA MET A 43 -5.71 -8.76 15.80
C MET A 43 -6.34 -7.78 16.82
N PRO A 44 -6.62 -6.51 16.48
CA PRO A 44 -7.39 -5.63 17.37
C PRO A 44 -8.77 -6.18 17.73
N ALA A 45 -9.47 -6.82 16.79
CA ALA A 45 -10.79 -7.40 17.05
C ALA A 45 -10.74 -8.64 17.97
N TRP A 46 -9.71 -9.48 17.84
CA TRP A 46 -9.52 -10.69 18.64
C TRP A 46 -8.92 -10.41 20.01
N MET A 47 -8.21 -9.30 20.17
CA MET A 47 -7.59 -8.87 21.43
C MET A 47 -8.14 -7.49 21.85
N PRO A 48 -9.44 -7.37 22.16
CA PRO A 48 -10.08 -6.08 22.42
C PRO A 48 -9.60 -5.37 23.69
N ASP A 49 -8.86 -6.09 24.55
CA ASP A 49 -8.25 -5.56 25.78
C ASP A 49 -6.77 -5.20 25.59
N ALA A 50 -6.16 -5.54 24.45
CA ALA A 50 -4.82 -5.10 24.13
C ALA A 50 -4.83 -3.59 23.81
N PRO A 51 -3.77 -2.85 24.17
CA PRO A 51 -3.64 -1.45 23.77
C PRO A 51 -3.67 -1.31 22.25
N ALA A 52 -4.32 -0.25 21.76
CA ALA A 52 -4.26 0.09 20.35
C ALA A 52 -2.80 0.31 19.95
N ALA A 53 -2.40 -0.28 18.83
CA ALA A 53 -1.03 -0.26 18.35
C ALA A 53 -0.98 -0.08 16.82
N ASN A 54 0.20 0.25 16.31
CA ASN A 54 0.48 0.17 14.89
C ASN A 54 0.45 -1.30 14.45
N GLN A 55 -0.38 -1.60 13.44
CA GLN A 55 -0.63 -2.98 12.98
C GLN A 55 0.06 -3.31 11.65
N GLY A 56 0.79 -2.36 11.05
CA GLY A 56 1.47 -2.59 9.77
C GLY A 56 2.73 -3.44 9.97
N ASP A 57 2.85 -4.53 9.21
CA ASP A 57 4.03 -5.41 9.29
C ASP A 57 4.77 -5.64 7.97
N ASP A 58 4.20 -5.26 6.83
CA ASP A 58 4.86 -5.38 5.52
C ASP A 58 5.46 -4.03 5.13
N ILE A 59 6.79 -3.99 4.99
CA ILE A 59 7.55 -2.77 4.73
C ILE A 59 8.18 -2.86 3.34
N ALA A 60 8.11 -1.79 2.56
CA ALA A 60 9.00 -1.56 1.43
C ALA A 60 9.50 -0.10 1.44
N GLY A 61 10.81 0.10 1.31
CA GLY A 61 11.40 1.43 1.39
C GLY A 61 12.92 1.45 1.38
N TYR A 62 13.50 2.51 1.97
CA TYR A 62 14.95 2.70 2.03
C TYR A 62 15.47 2.49 3.45
N VAL A 63 16.58 1.78 3.62
CA VAL A 63 17.26 1.71 4.92
C VAL A 63 17.72 3.12 5.32
N GLU A 64 17.27 3.60 6.48
CA GLU A 64 17.67 4.88 7.05
C GLU A 64 18.82 4.72 8.05
N ALA A 65 18.79 3.67 8.88
CA ALA A 65 19.82 3.38 9.87
C ALA A 65 19.95 1.88 10.12
N VAL A 66 21.11 1.44 10.61
CA VAL A 66 21.40 0.06 10.97
C VAL A 66 21.95 -0.01 12.39
N GLY A 67 21.53 -1.01 13.14
CA GLY A 67 22.03 -1.27 14.49
C GLY A 67 23.31 -2.10 14.48
N GLY A 68 23.96 -2.21 15.65
CA GLY A 68 25.19 -2.98 15.80
C GLY A 68 25.01 -4.45 15.40
N GLY A 69 26.00 -5.02 14.71
CA GLY A 69 25.99 -6.43 14.30
C GLY A 69 25.17 -6.74 13.04
N VAL A 70 24.51 -5.76 12.44
CA VAL A 70 23.95 -5.90 11.08
C VAL A 70 25.09 -5.94 10.06
N LEU A 71 25.10 -6.94 9.20
CA LEU A 71 26.19 -7.19 8.25
C LEU A 71 25.76 -6.95 6.79
N ASN A 72 24.49 -7.17 6.47
CA ASN A 72 24.01 -7.27 5.09
C ASN A 72 23.38 -5.98 4.53
N PHE A 73 23.21 -4.94 5.36
CA PHE A 73 22.50 -3.72 5.01
C PHE A 73 23.26 -2.45 5.41
N LYS A 74 23.04 -1.38 4.66
CA LYS A 74 23.53 -0.02 4.94
C LYS A 74 22.49 1.02 4.57
N LYS A 75 22.65 2.24 5.09
CA LYS A 75 21.80 3.39 4.74
C LYS A 75 21.73 3.58 3.22
N GLY A 76 20.52 3.79 2.72
CA GLY A 76 20.20 4.01 1.31
C GLY A 76 19.85 2.76 0.50
N ASP A 77 20.03 1.56 1.07
CA ASP A 77 19.64 0.32 0.37
C ASP A 77 18.12 0.26 0.18
N ARG A 78 17.67 -0.16 -1.01
CA ARG A 78 16.25 -0.46 -1.31
C ARG A 78 15.91 -1.82 -0.73
N VAL A 79 14.93 -1.89 0.15
CA VAL A 79 14.58 -3.12 0.87
C VAL A 79 13.08 -3.33 0.97
N ALA A 80 12.70 -4.58 1.14
CA ALA A 80 11.42 -4.93 1.77
C ALA A 80 11.67 -5.82 2.98
N ALA A 81 10.76 -5.74 3.94
CA ALA A 81 10.94 -6.39 5.23
C ALA A 81 9.61 -6.76 5.89
N PHE A 82 9.69 -7.71 6.81
CA PHE A 82 8.60 -8.09 7.70
C PHE A 82 8.94 -7.63 9.12
N HIS A 83 8.13 -6.72 9.66
CA HIS A 83 8.28 -6.25 11.04
C HIS A 83 7.82 -7.31 12.05
N GLU A 84 8.38 -7.23 13.26
CA GLU A 84 8.02 -8.11 14.36
C GLU A 84 6.64 -7.74 14.90
N MET A 85 5.64 -8.56 14.55
CA MET A 85 4.25 -8.40 14.93
C MET A 85 4.08 -8.06 16.41
N MET A 86 3.14 -7.15 16.72
CA MET A 86 2.79 -6.72 18.09
C MET A 86 3.92 -6.02 18.86
N THR A 87 4.97 -5.56 18.18
CA THR A 87 6.02 -4.72 18.76
C THR A 87 5.92 -3.27 18.25
N LEU A 88 6.75 -2.38 18.79
CA LEU A 88 6.78 -0.97 18.38
C LEU A 88 7.59 -0.80 17.10
N GLY A 89 7.17 0.12 16.23
CA GLY A 89 7.87 0.44 14.98
C GLY A 89 7.28 -0.22 13.74
N GLY A 90 5.98 -0.49 13.73
CA GLY A 90 5.27 -1.04 12.57
C GLY A 90 5.23 -0.12 11.35
N SER A 91 4.89 -0.69 10.19
CA SER A 91 4.99 -0.09 8.86
C SER A 91 3.92 0.95 8.53
N TYR A 92 2.85 1.06 9.32
CA TYR A 92 1.90 2.18 9.21
C TYR A 92 2.48 3.45 9.84
N ALA A 93 3.67 3.84 9.40
CA ALA A 93 4.45 4.97 9.90
C ALA A 93 5.42 5.45 8.83
N GLN A 94 5.99 6.65 9.01
CA GLN A 94 7.02 7.17 8.09
C GLN A 94 8.36 6.41 8.20
N TYR A 95 8.64 5.84 9.37
CA TYR A 95 9.79 4.95 9.59
C TYR A 95 9.35 3.71 10.38
N ALA A 96 9.89 2.56 10.02
CA ALA A 96 9.58 1.28 10.63
C ALA A 96 10.86 0.52 11.00
N VAL A 97 10.74 -0.42 11.93
CA VAL A 97 11.84 -1.29 12.37
C VAL A 97 11.67 -2.66 11.72
N ALA A 98 12.76 -3.28 11.32
CA ALA A 98 12.77 -4.70 10.97
C ALA A 98 14.04 -5.36 11.47
N TRP A 99 14.04 -6.68 11.54
CA TRP A 99 15.25 -7.44 11.83
C TRP A 99 16.01 -7.72 10.53
N GLU A 100 17.34 -7.83 10.63
CA GLU A 100 18.18 -8.19 9.48
C GLU A 100 17.72 -9.50 8.81
N HIS A 101 17.32 -10.50 9.61
CA HIS A 101 16.88 -11.82 9.11
C HIS A 101 15.49 -11.81 8.48
N THR A 102 14.72 -10.73 8.62
CA THR A 102 13.43 -10.51 7.95
C THR A 102 13.45 -9.32 7.02
N THR A 103 14.62 -9.00 6.46
CA THR A 103 14.82 -7.94 5.45
C THR A 103 15.48 -8.52 4.21
N PHE A 104 15.08 -8.06 3.01
CA PHE A 104 15.75 -8.42 1.76
C PHE A 104 15.94 -7.22 0.83
N HIS A 105 17.00 -7.26 0.04
CA HIS A 105 17.31 -6.24 -0.97
C HIS A 105 16.36 -6.30 -2.16
N LEU A 106 15.98 -5.13 -2.67
CA LEU A 106 15.20 -5.00 -3.89
C LEU A 106 16.11 -4.70 -5.09
N PRO A 107 15.94 -5.42 -6.21
CA PRO A 107 16.52 -5.03 -7.50
C PRO A 107 16.04 -3.63 -7.93
N GLU A 108 16.81 -3.00 -8.82
CA GLU A 108 16.48 -1.67 -9.34
C GLU A 108 15.13 -1.58 -10.05
N ASP A 109 14.71 -2.69 -10.67
CA ASP A 109 13.50 -2.78 -11.49
C ASP A 109 12.29 -3.29 -10.70
N THR A 110 12.46 -3.67 -9.43
CA THR A 110 11.34 -4.04 -8.56
C THR A 110 10.81 -2.79 -7.85
N SER A 111 9.54 -2.48 -8.07
CA SER A 111 8.85 -1.36 -7.42
C SER A 111 8.62 -1.64 -5.92
N PHE A 112 8.44 -0.59 -5.13
CA PHE A 112 8.12 -0.75 -3.71
C PHE A 112 6.70 -1.32 -3.51
N GLU A 113 5.79 -0.98 -4.42
CA GLU A 113 4.42 -1.49 -4.48
C GLU A 113 4.41 -3.01 -4.68
N GLU A 114 5.22 -3.53 -5.60
CA GLU A 114 5.38 -4.98 -5.77
C GLU A 114 6.00 -5.61 -4.53
N ALA A 115 7.09 -5.00 -4.04
CA ALA A 115 7.87 -5.53 -2.93
C ALA A 115 7.06 -5.66 -1.64
N ALA A 116 6.18 -4.70 -1.35
CA ALA A 116 5.32 -4.69 -0.16
C ALA A 116 4.29 -5.84 -0.15
N THR A 117 4.05 -6.51 -1.28
CA THR A 117 3.13 -7.66 -1.35
C THR A 117 3.73 -8.98 -0.86
N ILE A 118 5.04 -9.01 -0.60
CA ILE A 118 5.82 -10.24 -0.42
C ILE A 118 5.96 -10.66 1.06
N PRO A 119 6.42 -9.80 2.00
CA PRO A 119 7.12 -10.28 3.19
C PRO A 119 6.28 -11.22 4.07
N LEU A 120 5.10 -10.81 4.54
CA LEU A 120 4.23 -11.65 5.37
C LEU A 120 3.69 -12.84 4.57
N ALA A 121 3.12 -12.58 3.40
CA ALA A 121 2.41 -13.61 2.64
C ALA A 121 3.33 -14.73 2.15
N ALA A 122 4.48 -14.38 1.55
CA ALA A 122 5.45 -15.36 1.06
C ALA A 122 6.11 -16.14 2.19
N THR A 123 6.41 -15.49 3.31
CA THR A 123 6.97 -16.16 4.51
C THR A 123 5.98 -17.15 5.11
N THR A 124 4.70 -16.77 5.18
CA THR A 124 3.62 -17.68 5.62
C THR A 124 3.56 -18.91 4.72
N SER A 125 3.63 -18.74 3.41
CA SER A 125 3.66 -19.85 2.45
C SER A 125 4.88 -20.74 2.65
N ALA A 126 6.07 -20.15 2.82
CA ALA A 126 7.31 -20.90 3.03
C ALA A 126 7.26 -21.74 4.32
N LEU A 127 6.83 -21.14 5.45
CA LEU A 127 6.68 -21.87 6.71
C LEU A 127 5.68 -23.02 6.58
N GLY A 128 4.51 -22.77 5.97
CA GLY A 128 3.50 -23.81 5.81
C GLY A 128 3.97 -24.97 4.92
N LEU A 129 4.64 -24.70 3.80
CA LEU A 129 5.16 -25.75 2.92
C LEU A 129 6.32 -26.52 3.55
N TYR A 130 7.30 -25.82 4.13
CA TYR A 130 8.59 -26.43 4.45
C TYR A 130 8.75 -26.78 5.92
N GLN A 131 8.19 -25.98 6.85
CA GLN A 131 8.23 -26.30 8.27
C GLN A 131 7.05 -27.18 8.68
N GLN A 132 5.82 -26.86 8.23
CA GLN A 132 4.62 -27.59 8.67
C GLN A 132 4.36 -28.86 7.86
N LEU A 133 4.47 -28.78 6.54
CA LEU A 133 4.27 -29.94 5.65
C LEU A 133 5.56 -30.72 5.36
N SER A 134 6.73 -30.22 5.79
CA SER A 134 8.04 -30.87 5.57
C SER A 134 8.32 -31.22 4.10
N LEU A 135 7.84 -30.38 3.18
CA LEU A 135 8.01 -30.60 1.74
C LEU A 135 9.44 -30.29 1.28
N PRO A 136 9.89 -30.84 0.14
CA PRO A 136 11.21 -30.55 -0.42
C PRO A 136 11.40 -29.05 -0.68
N LEU A 137 12.58 -28.53 -0.36
CA LEU A 137 12.94 -27.12 -0.54
C LEU A 137 13.24 -26.79 -2.02
N PRO A 138 13.17 -25.51 -2.43
CA PRO A 138 13.43 -25.12 -3.82
C PRO A 138 14.80 -25.56 -4.37
N TRP A 139 15.82 -25.57 -3.50
CA TRP A 139 17.19 -25.98 -3.85
C TRP A 139 17.46 -27.48 -3.67
N ASN A 140 16.44 -28.26 -3.28
CA ASN A 140 16.47 -29.72 -3.26
C ASN A 140 15.09 -30.24 -3.70
N PRO A 141 14.73 -30.06 -4.98
CA PRO A 141 13.37 -30.28 -5.47
C PRO A 141 12.94 -31.75 -5.40
N ALA A 142 11.63 -31.98 -5.36
CA ALA A 142 11.03 -33.30 -5.34
C ALA A 142 11.45 -34.11 -6.59
N PRO A 143 11.98 -35.34 -6.43
CA PRO A 143 12.40 -36.18 -7.56
C PRO A 143 11.21 -36.86 -8.26
N GLU A 144 10.12 -37.10 -7.52
CA GLU A 144 8.95 -37.85 -7.95
C GLU A 144 7.67 -37.02 -7.74
N PRO A 145 6.55 -37.36 -8.42
CA PRO A 145 5.27 -36.69 -8.21
C PRO A 145 4.84 -36.69 -6.73
N LEU A 146 4.51 -35.51 -6.24
CA LEU A 146 4.07 -35.25 -4.87
C LEU A 146 2.82 -34.35 -4.91
N PRO A 147 1.60 -34.94 -4.88
CA PRO A 147 0.37 -34.18 -4.91
C PRO A 147 0.26 -33.20 -3.74
N LEU A 148 -0.10 -31.95 -4.04
CA LEU A 148 -0.34 -30.89 -3.05
C LEU A 148 -1.66 -30.19 -3.37
N VAL A 149 -2.57 -30.14 -2.40
CA VAL A 149 -3.79 -29.31 -2.53
C VAL A 149 -3.51 -27.93 -1.95
N VAL A 150 -3.80 -26.87 -2.71
CA VAL A 150 -3.73 -25.48 -2.22
C VAL A 150 -5.14 -24.89 -2.22
N TYR A 151 -5.77 -24.84 -1.04
CA TYR A 151 -7.09 -24.24 -0.90
C TYR A 151 -6.99 -22.73 -0.77
N GLY A 152 -7.68 -21.99 -1.66
CA GLY A 152 -7.53 -20.55 -1.76
C GLY A 152 -6.35 -20.14 -2.63
N GLY A 153 -6.06 -20.86 -3.72
CA GLY A 153 -4.89 -20.63 -4.56
C GLY A 153 -4.76 -19.23 -5.17
N ALA A 154 -5.85 -18.45 -5.21
CA ALA A 154 -5.84 -17.06 -5.68
C ALA A 154 -5.58 -16.01 -4.58
N SER A 155 -5.53 -16.40 -3.29
CA SER A 155 -5.14 -15.47 -2.22
C SER A 155 -3.65 -15.17 -2.28
N ALA A 156 -3.18 -14.12 -1.60
CA ALA A 156 -1.75 -13.79 -1.56
C ALA A 156 -0.91 -14.98 -1.08
N VAL A 157 -1.26 -15.56 0.08
CA VAL A 157 -0.59 -16.73 0.65
C VAL A 157 -0.72 -17.97 -0.25
N GLY A 158 -1.91 -18.24 -0.80
CA GLY A 158 -2.12 -19.37 -1.70
C GLY A 158 -1.29 -19.27 -2.97
N ALA A 159 -1.22 -18.09 -3.57
CA ALA A 159 -0.44 -17.82 -4.77
C ALA A 159 1.07 -18.00 -4.52
N PHE A 160 1.60 -17.47 -3.41
CA PHE A 160 3.00 -17.72 -3.05
C PHE A 160 3.27 -19.19 -2.72
N ALA A 161 2.31 -19.91 -2.14
CA ALA A 161 2.46 -21.35 -1.93
C ALA A 161 2.57 -22.11 -3.26
N ILE A 162 1.76 -21.75 -4.27
CA ILE A 162 1.88 -22.33 -5.62
C ILE A 162 3.23 -21.97 -6.26
N LYS A 163 3.64 -20.70 -6.22
CA LYS A 163 4.93 -20.25 -6.77
C LYS A 163 6.10 -21.03 -6.16
N LEU A 164 6.12 -21.17 -4.83
CA LEU A 164 7.17 -21.89 -4.09
C LEU A 164 7.12 -23.39 -4.36
N ALA A 165 5.94 -24.01 -4.36
CA ALA A 165 5.78 -25.43 -4.66
C ALA A 165 6.32 -25.81 -6.05
N ARG A 166 6.12 -24.95 -7.06
CA ARG A 166 6.69 -25.13 -8.40
C ARG A 166 8.21 -25.11 -8.40
N LEU A 167 8.84 -24.21 -7.65
CA LEU A 167 10.30 -24.17 -7.53
C LEU A 167 10.84 -25.45 -6.89
N SER A 168 10.07 -26.07 -6.01
CA SER A 168 10.37 -27.38 -5.43
C SER A 168 9.96 -28.59 -6.30
N ASN A 169 9.51 -28.38 -7.55
CA ASN A 169 8.99 -29.42 -8.45
C ASN A 169 7.86 -30.27 -7.82
N ILE A 170 7.05 -29.68 -6.92
CA ILE A 170 5.93 -30.36 -6.26
C ILE A 170 4.73 -30.33 -7.20
N HIS A 171 4.39 -31.50 -7.75
CA HIS A 171 3.30 -31.67 -8.71
C HIS A 171 2.63 -33.05 -8.53
N PRO A 172 1.32 -33.18 -8.82
CA PRO A 172 0.41 -32.13 -9.28
C PRO A 172 -0.01 -31.17 -8.15
N ILE A 173 -0.06 -29.88 -8.47
CA ILE A 173 -0.68 -28.84 -7.66
C ILE A 173 -2.18 -28.82 -7.97
N ILE A 174 -3.00 -29.05 -6.95
CA ILE A 174 -4.46 -29.03 -7.03
C ILE A 174 -4.93 -27.74 -6.35
N ALA A 175 -5.06 -26.67 -7.12
CA ALA A 175 -5.43 -25.35 -6.61
C ALA A 175 -6.95 -25.18 -6.54
N VAL A 176 -7.50 -24.81 -5.39
CA VAL A 176 -8.92 -24.48 -5.24
C VAL A 176 -9.10 -22.97 -5.32
N ALA A 177 -9.82 -22.47 -6.32
CA ALA A 177 -10.02 -21.05 -6.58
C ALA A 177 -11.34 -20.78 -7.32
N GLY A 178 -11.96 -19.63 -7.03
CA GLY A 178 -13.24 -19.20 -7.63
C GLY A 178 -13.03 -18.19 -8.75
N LYS A 179 -13.41 -16.92 -8.51
CA LYS A 179 -13.22 -15.83 -9.49
C LYS A 179 -11.75 -15.59 -9.87
N GLY A 180 -10.81 -15.95 -8.99
CA GLY A 180 -9.37 -15.82 -9.24
C GLY A 180 -8.75 -16.91 -10.13
N THR A 181 -9.54 -17.83 -10.70
CA THR A 181 -9.04 -18.88 -11.59
C THR A 181 -8.16 -18.38 -12.74
N PRO A 182 -8.49 -17.28 -13.47
CA PRO A 182 -7.61 -16.78 -14.53
C PRO A 182 -6.22 -16.41 -14.04
N PHE A 183 -6.10 -15.86 -12.82
CA PHE A 183 -4.81 -15.58 -12.21
C PHE A 183 -4.07 -16.86 -11.82
N VAL A 184 -4.74 -17.82 -11.18
CA VAL A 184 -4.14 -19.10 -10.80
C VAL A 184 -3.64 -19.88 -12.03
N GLU A 185 -4.34 -19.78 -13.17
CA GLU A 185 -3.91 -20.38 -14.44
C GLU A 185 -2.52 -19.88 -14.89
N THR A 186 -2.18 -18.62 -14.60
CA THR A 186 -0.84 -18.08 -14.90
C THR A 186 0.26 -18.66 -14.00
N LEU A 187 -0.12 -19.27 -12.88
CA LEU A 187 0.82 -19.77 -11.88
C LEU A 187 1.09 -21.26 -12.00
N ILE A 188 0.16 -22.07 -12.48
CA ILE A 188 0.29 -23.54 -12.49
C ILE A 188 0.90 -24.07 -13.80
N ASP A 189 1.32 -25.34 -13.80
CA ASP A 189 1.77 -26.05 -15.01
C ASP A 189 0.87 -27.26 -15.31
N ARG A 190 -0.06 -27.08 -16.25
CA ARG A 190 -0.99 -28.14 -16.70
C ARG A 190 -0.28 -29.39 -17.22
N SER A 191 0.93 -29.25 -17.79
CA SER A 191 1.71 -30.38 -18.33
C SER A 191 2.22 -31.32 -17.22
N LYS A 192 2.38 -30.78 -16.01
CA LYS A 192 2.75 -31.52 -14.79
C LYS A 192 1.55 -32.15 -14.07
N GLY A 193 0.35 -31.99 -14.63
CA GLY A 193 -0.89 -32.50 -14.06
C GLY A 193 -1.57 -31.53 -13.09
N ASP A 194 -1.07 -30.30 -12.96
CA ASP A 194 -1.69 -29.29 -12.11
C ASP A 194 -3.13 -28.99 -12.55
N THR A 195 -3.98 -28.67 -11.59
CA THR A 195 -5.38 -28.36 -11.88
C THR A 195 -5.96 -27.28 -11.00
N ILE A 196 -7.04 -26.68 -11.49
CA ILE A 196 -7.82 -25.69 -10.76
C ILE A 196 -9.22 -26.23 -10.52
N ILE A 197 -9.69 -26.14 -9.29
CA ILE A 197 -11.01 -26.58 -8.84
C ILE A 197 -11.80 -25.37 -8.36
N ASP A 198 -13.00 -25.21 -8.89
CA ASP A 198 -13.90 -24.14 -8.50
C ASP A 198 -14.73 -24.51 -7.26
N TYR A 199 -14.44 -23.86 -6.13
CA TYR A 199 -15.15 -24.11 -4.88
C TYR A 199 -16.63 -23.74 -4.93
N ARG A 200 -17.05 -22.88 -5.87
CA ARG A 200 -18.44 -22.42 -5.99
C ARG A 200 -19.40 -23.53 -6.47
N LYS A 201 -18.86 -24.67 -6.90
CA LYS A 201 -19.64 -25.87 -7.29
C LYS A 201 -20.16 -26.68 -6.10
N GLY A 202 -19.82 -26.28 -4.88
CA GLY A 202 -20.28 -26.91 -3.64
C GLY A 202 -19.29 -27.94 -3.09
N ASP A 203 -19.36 -28.17 -1.78
CA ASP A 203 -18.38 -28.94 -1.01
C ASP A 203 -18.15 -30.36 -1.54
N GLU A 204 -19.21 -31.10 -1.88
CA GLU A 204 -19.06 -32.47 -2.37
C GLU A 204 -18.42 -32.52 -3.76
N ALA A 205 -18.74 -31.54 -4.62
CA ALA A 205 -18.10 -31.41 -5.93
C ALA A 205 -16.60 -31.09 -5.78
N VAL A 206 -16.22 -30.25 -4.81
CA VAL A 206 -14.82 -29.96 -4.50
C VAL A 206 -14.10 -31.22 -4.04
N ARG A 207 -14.65 -31.94 -3.05
CA ARG A 207 -14.04 -33.17 -2.52
C ARG A 207 -13.82 -34.20 -3.60
N LYS A 208 -14.83 -34.43 -4.45
CA LYS A 208 -14.72 -35.34 -5.59
C LYS A 208 -13.66 -34.86 -6.59
N ALA A 209 -13.68 -33.59 -6.97
CA ALA A 209 -12.73 -33.04 -7.94
C ALA A 209 -11.28 -33.10 -7.43
N VAL A 210 -11.05 -32.90 -6.12
CA VAL A 210 -9.71 -33.03 -5.52
C VAL A 210 -9.20 -34.47 -5.62
N ARG A 211 -10.04 -35.46 -5.30
CA ARG A 211 -9.68 -36.89 -5.43
C ARG A 211 -9.40 -37.28 -6.88
N ASP A 212 -10.27 -36.85 -7.80
CA ASP A 212 -10.14 -37.14 -9.23
C ASP A 212 -8.86 -36.50 -9.82
N ALA A 213 -8.53 -35.28 -9.38
CA ALA A 213 -7.37 -34.53 -9.84
C ALA A 213 -6.02 -35.18 -9.49
N ALA A 214 -5.97 -35.97 -8.41
CA ALA A 214 -4.77 -36.69 -8.02
C ALA A 214 -4.46 -37.91 -8.90
N ARG A 215 -5.38 -38.29 -9.80
CA ARG A 215 -5.19 -39.37 -10.80
C ARG A 215 -4.73 -40.70 -10.17
N GLY A 216 -5.28 -41.01 -8.99
CA GLY A 216 -4.96 -42.24 -8.25
C GLY A 216 -3.73 -42.15 -7.34
N LEU A 217 -2.98 -41.03 -7.34
CA LEU A 217 -1.92 -40.79 -6.36
C LEU A 217 -2.52 -40.45 -4.99
N PRO A 218 -1.90 -40.90 -3.89
CA PRO A 218 -2.35 -40.53 -2.56
C PRO A 218 -2.02 -39.06 -2.26
N ILE A 219 -2.96 -38.35 -1.65
CA ILE A 219 -2.81 -36.93 -1.33
C ILE A 219 -2.55 -36.77 0.16
N HIS A 220 -1.29 -36.64 0.53
CA HIS A 220 -0.87 -36.55 1.94
C HIS A 220 -0.73 -35.12 2.46
N HIS A 221 -0.69 -34.11 1.58
CA HIS A 221 -0.37 -32.74 1.95
C HIS A 221 -1.40 -31.75 1.40
N ALA A 222 -1.87 -30.85 2.28
CA ALA A 222 -2.66 -29.71 1.85
C ALA A 222 -2.26 -28.43 2.57
N PHE A 223 -2.30 -27.34 1.82
CA PHE A 223 -2.13 -25.98 2.31
C PHE A 223 -3.49 -25.27 2.24
N ASP A 224 -4.05 -24.90 3.38
CA ASP A 224 -5.29 -24.16 3.48
C ASP A 224 -5.03 -22.68 3.76
N ALA A 225 -5.01 -21.87 2.70
CA ALA A 225 -4.85 -20.42 2.79
C ALA A 225 -6.17 -19.67 3.11
N VAL A 226 -7.25 -20.39 3.42
CA VAL A 226 -8.55 -19.83 3.82
C VAL A 226 -8.86 -20.12 5.27
N SER A 227 -8.72 -21.39 5.69
CA SER A 227 -8.85 -21.86 7.08
C SER A 227 -10.19 -21.58 7.76
N GLU A 228 -11.22 -21.26 6.97
CA GLU A 228 -12.57 -20.90 7.38
C GLU A 228 -13.59 -21.46 6.38
N LYS A 229 -14.88 -21.35 6.69
CA LYS A 229 -15.99 -21.67 5.76
C LYS A 229 -15.94 -23.10 5.18
N GLY A 230 -15.56 -24.08 5.99
CA GLY A 230 -15.56 -25.49 5.56
C GLY A 230 -14.32 -25.95 4.78
N SER A 231 -13.35 -25.06 4.53
CA SER A 231 -12.15 -25.36 3.71
C SER A 231 -11.36 -26.56 4.23
N TYR A 232 -10.91 -26.52 5.49
CA TYR A 232 -10.15 -27.63 6.08
C TYR A 232 -10.95 -28.92 6.23
N GLN A 233 -12.28 -28.85 6.41
CA GLN A 233 -13.14 -30.04 6.42
C GLN A 233 -13.24 -30.67 5.03
N ASN A 234 -13.36 -29.86 3.99
CA ASN A 234 -13.34 -30.33 2.60
C ASN A 234 -12.01 -31.00 2.26
N LEU A 235 -10.89 -30.41 2.71
CA LEU A 235 -9.58 -31.04 2.58
C LEU A 235 -9.53 -32.36 3.36
N GLY A 236 -9.90 -32.36 4.64
CA GLY A 236 -9.88 -33.57 5.48
C GLY A 236 -10.66 -34.73 4.87
N ALA A 237 -11.81 -34.47 4.23
CA ALA A 237 -12.61 -35.48 3.55
C ALA A 237 -12.09 -35.93 2.17
N ALA A 238 -11.13 -35.20 1.59
CA ALA A 238 -10.59 -35.49 0.25
C ALA A 238 -9.18 -36.11 0.28
N LEU A 239 -8.42 -35.91 1.35
CA LEU A 239 -7.04 -36.38 1.48
C LEU A 239 -6.94 -37.89 1.78
N THR A 240 -5.75 -38.44 1.55
CA THR A 240 -5.41 -39.84 1.82
C THR A 240 -4.62 -39.94 3.12
N ALA A 241 -5.21 -40.52 4.16
CA ALA A 241 -4.53 -40.72 5.44
C ALA A 241 -3.32 -41.68 5.31
N PRO A 242 -2.21 -41.46 6.04
CA PRO A 242 -1.97 -40.32 6.93
C PRO A 242 -1.76 -39.02 6.13
N ALA A 243 -2.36 -37.92 6.57
CA ALA A 243 -2.27 -36.63 5.87
C ALA A 243 -2.06 -35.48 6.84
N THR A 244 -1.43 -34.41 6.37
CA THR A 244 -1.27 -33.15 7.10
C THR A 244 -1.86 -32.00 6.32
N ILE A 245 -2.69 -31.20 6.99
CA ILE A 245 -3.22 -29.94 6.50
C ILE A 245 -2.55 -28.82 7.30
N THR A 246 -1.88 -27.90 6.61
CA THR A 246 -1.45 -26.65 7.23
C THR A 246 -2.50 -25.56 7.05
N VAL A 247 -2.81 -24.81 8.11
CA VAL A 247 -3.83 -23.75 8.15
C VAL A 247 -3.18 -22.42 8.57
N VAL A 248 -3.74 -21.29 8.14
CA VAL A 248 -3.15 -19.95 8.34
C VAL A 248 -3.86 -19.11 9.40
N LEU A 249 -5.01 -19.56 9.92
CA LEU A 249 -5.73 -18.87 10.98
C LEU A 249 -5.45 -19.53 12.34
N PRO A 250 -4.94 -18.79 13.34
CA PRO A 250 -4.73 -19.35 14.68
C PRO A 250 -6.04 -19.40 15.47
N GLY A 251 -6.05 -20.17 16.57
CA GLY A 251 -7.07 -20.09 17.61
C GLY A 251 -8.43 -20.71 17.29
N GLN A 252 -8.59 -21.37 16.15
CA GLN A 252 -9.79 -22.17 15.87
C GLN A 252 -9.65 -23.59 16.39
N GLU A 253 -10.74 -24.14 16.94
CA GLU A 253 -10.85 -25.56 17.20
C GLU A 253 -11.03 -26.31 15.88
N TYR A 254 -9.93 -26.88 15.40
CA TYR A 254 -9.88 -27.71 14.21
C TYR A 254 -10.39 -29.14 14.48
N ASN A 255 -11.59 -29.23 15.05
CA ASN A 255 -12.21 -30.44 15.52
C ASN A 255 -13.29 -30.82 14.49
N LYS A 256 -12.95 -31.62 13.47
CA LYS A 256 -13.84 -32.29 12.47
C LYS A 256 -13.05 -32.70 11.22
N VAL A 257 -11.94 -33.41 11.39
CA VAL A 257 -11.26 -34.08 10.27
C VAL A 257 -11.24 -35.60 10.50
N PRO A 258 -11.23 -36.41 9.43
CA PRO A 258 -11.15 -37.86 9.56
C PRO A 258 -9.92 -38.32 10.33
N GLU A 259 -10.00 -39.54 10.89
CA GLU A 259 -8.88 -40.18 11.57
C GLU A 259 -7.66 -40.29 10.64
N GLY A 260 -6.47 -40.03 11.18
CA GLY A 260 -5.22 -40.01 10.41
C GLY A 260 -4.94 -38.70 9.65
N VAL A 261 -5.85 -37.71 9.71
CA VAL A 261 -5.59 -36.36 9.20
C VAL A 261 -5.20 -35.43 10.35
N LYS A 262 -3.99 -34.87 10.28
CA LYS A 262 -3.46 -33.91 11.23
C LYS A 262 -3.65 -32.48 10.70
N ILE A 263 -4.10 -31.56 11.55
CA ILE A 263 -4.09 -30.13 11.26
C ILE A 263 -2.96 -29.46 12.04
N VAL A 264 -2.21 -28.59 11.37
CA VAL A 264 -1.11 -27.81 11.97
C VAL A 264 -1.25 -26.34 11.58
N ALA A 265 -1.22 -25.44 12.56
CA ALA A 265 -1.31 -24.01 12.30
C ALA A 265 0.06 -23.43 11.94
N THR A 266 0.13 -22.71 10.81
CA THR A 266 1.28 -21.90 10.44
C THR A 266 1.21 -20.55 11.16
N THR A 267 2.27 -20.19 11.88
CA THR A 267 2.37 -18.92 12.59
C THR A 267 3.52 -18.10 12.02
N VAL A 268 3.24 -17.12 11.17
CA VAL A 268 4.30 -16.32 10.51
C VAL A 268 5.21 -15.58 11.48
N ALA A 269 4.71 -15.17 12.66
CA ALA A 269 5.51 -14.55 13.71
C ALA A 269 6.64 -15.43 14.25
N SER A 270 6.65 -16.73 13.92
CA SER A 270 7.65 -17.66 14.42
C SER A 270 9.07 -17.39 13.89
N VAL A 271 9.22 -16.72 12.75
CA VAL A 271 10.54 -16.27 12.24
C VAL A 271 11.24 -15.24 13.13
N HIS A 272 10.53 -14.66 14.10
CA HIS A 272 11.11 -13.76 15.11
C HIS A 272 11.36 -14.45 16.45
N LYS A 273 10.98 -15.74 16.60
CA LYS A 273 11.10 -16.45 17.87
C LYS A 273 12.48 -17.08 18.03
N PRO A 274 13.09 -16.99 19.23
CA PRO A 274 14.34 -17.67 19.51
C PRO A 274 14.15 -19.19 19.47
N ALA A 275 15.27 -19.92 19.42
CA ALA A 275 15.25 -21.38 19.41
C ALA A 275 14.59 -21.96 20.66
N ASP A 276 13.81 -23.02 20.48
CA ASP A 276 13.29 -23.80 21.60
C ASP A 276 14.43 -24.31 22.47
N LYS A 277 14.15 -24.51 23.76
CA LYS A 277 15.13 -25.05 24.71
C LYS A 277 15.73 -26.36 24.18
N GLY A 278 17.05 -26.37 23.98
CA GLY A 278 17.80 -27.53 23.49
C GLY A 278 18.02 -27.56 21.97
N LYS A 279 17.47 -26.61 21.21
CA LYS A 279 17.81 -26.40 19.79
C LYS A 279 18.83 -25.26 19.66
N MET A 280 19.76 -25.41 18.72
CA MET A 280 20.73 -24.35 18.38
C MET A 280 20.23 -23.38 17.32
N VAL A 281 19.26 -23.79 16.51
CA VAL A 281 18.65 -23.00 15.42
C VAL A 281 17.15 -22.93 15.60
N SER A 282 16.55 -21.85 15.11
CA SER A 282 15.11 -21.58 15.15
C SER A 282 14.57 -21.26 13.76
N GLU A 283 13.32 -20.79 13.70
CA GLU A 283 12.74 -20.25 12.47
C GLU A 283 13.34 -18.89 12.08
N VAL A 284 14.21 -18.29 12.90
CA VAL A 284 15.02 -17.11 12.56
C VAL A 284 15.98 -17.43 11.41
N GLU A 285 16.73 -18.54 11.50
CA GLU A 285 17.63 -18.96 10.41
C GLU A 285 16.86 -19.34 9.14
N PHE A 286 15.67 -19.91 9.30
CA PHE A 286 14.77 -20.18 8.18
C PHE A 286 14.31 -18.87 7.51
N GLY A 287 13.91 -17.87 8.31
CA GLY A 287 13.58 -16.53 7.84
C GLY A 287 14.73 -15.90 7.07
N ALA A 288 15.94 -15.90 7.65
CA ALA A 288 17.14 -15.35 7.00
C ALA A 288 17.39 -15.98 5.62
N ALA A 289 17.27 -17.32 5.51
CA ALA A 289 17.45 -18.03 4.25
C ALA A 289 16.38 -17.67 3.21
N PHE A 290 15.11 -17.63 3.61
CA PHE A 290 14.00 -17.36 2.70
C PHE A 290 13.89 -15.89 2.28
N PHE A 291 14.17 -14.94 3.16
CA PHE A 291 14.24 -13.52 2.81
C PHE A 291 15.36 -13.26 1.80
N ALA A 292 16.54 -13.84 2.01
CA ALA A 292 17.62 -13.81 1.03
C ALA A 292 17.21 -14.46 -0.31
N LEU A 293 16.47 -15.59 -0.25
CA LEU A 293 15.95 -16.26 -1.45
C LEU A 293 14.95 -15.38 -2.20
N PHE A 294 14.04 -14.67 -1.52
CA PHE A 294 13.07 -13.77 -2.17
C PHE A 294 13.78 -12.63 -2.91
N GLY A 295 14.74 -11.96 -2.27
CA GLY A 295 15.55 -10.92 -2.93
C GLY A 295 16.31 -11.45 -4.14
N ARG A 296 16.93 -12.64 -4.02
CA ARG A 296 17.59 -13.30 -5.16
C ARG A 296 16.62 -13.70 -6.28
N GLY A 297 15.39 -14.08 -5.93
CA GLY A 297 14.39 -14.47 -6.91
C GLY A 297 13.85 -13.31 -7.70
N LEU A 298 13.66 -12.16 -7.06
CA LEU A 298 13.34 -10.91 -7.74
C LEU A 298 14.49 -10.52 -8.68
N ALA A 299 15.73 -10.55 -8.20
CA ALA A 299 16.91 -10.21 -9.01
C ALA A 299 17.09 -11.16 -10.20
N GLY A 300 16.77 -12.44 -10.02
CA GLY A 300 16.86 -13.47 -11.06
C GLY A 300 15.64 -13.57 -11.97
N GLY A 301 14.58 -12.80 -11.72
CA GLY A 301 13.34 -12.79 -12.51
C GLY A 301 12.49 -14.06 -12.43
N TRP A 302 12.83 -15.02 -11.57
CA TRP A 302 12.06 -16.27 -11.39
C TRP A 302 11.06 -16.19 -10.23
N PHE A 303 11.12 -15.12 -9.42
CA PHE A 303 10.15 -14.82 -8.37
C PHE A 303 9.59 -13.41 -8.57
N THR A 304 8.32 -13.23 -8.24
CA THR A 304 7.61 -11.95 -8.39
C THR A 304 6.67 -11.74 -7.22
N GLY A 305 6.30 -10.50 -6.95
CA GLY A 305 5.28 -10.14 -5.98
C GLY A 305 3.88 -10.66 -6.34
N HIS A 306 2.92 -10.46 -5.43
CA HIS A 306 1.52 -10.68 -5.75
C HIS A 306 1.04 -9.63 -6.76
N PRO A 307 0.04 -9.93 -7.62
CA PRO A 307 -0.53 -8.91 -8.50
C PRO A 307 -0.95 -7.69 -7.70
N HIS A 308 -0.42 -6.55 -8.11
CA HIS A 308 -0.73 -5.25 -7.56
C HIS A 308 -1.14 -4.32 -8.70
N GLU A 309 -1.98 -3.36 -8.34
CA GLU A 309 -2.45 -2.30 -9.20
C GLU A 309 -2.30 -0.99 -8.43
N VAL A 310 -1.58 -0.04 -9.01
CA VAL A 310 -1.68 1.34 -8.56
C VAL A 310 -2.96 1.90 -9.15
N ARG A 311 -3.84 2.45 -8.31
CA ARG A 311 -5.11 3.07 -8.73
C ARG A 311 -5.00 4.60 -8.60
N PRO A 312 -4.30 5.25 -9.53
CA PRO A 312 -4.00 6.68 -9.44
C PRO A 312 -5.24 7.54 -9.67
N ASP A 313 -6.23 7.04 -10.40
CA ASP A 313 -7.52 7.68 -10.67
C ASP A 313 -8.41 7.78 -9.42
N GLN A 314 -8.25 6.85 -8.48
CA GLN A 314 -8.95 6.88 -7.19
C GLN A 314 -8.23 7.79 -6.17
N THR A 315 -6.96 8.13 -6.41
CA THR A 315 -6.15 8.98 -5.53
C THR A 315 -5.25 9.93 -6.35
N PRO A 316 -5.84 10.84 -7.17
CA PRO A 316 -5.08 11.69 -8.10
C PRO A 316 -4.09 12.61 -7.36
N VAL A 317 -4.37 12.90 -6.10
CA VAL A 317 -3.51 13.62 -5.16
C VAL A 317 -2.19 12.89 -4.90
N TYR A 318 -2.16 11.56 -4.84
CA TYR A 318 -0.94 10.79 -4.61
C TYR A 318 0.00 10.87 -5.83
N ALA A 319 -0.55 10.69 -7.04
CA ALA A 319 0.20 10.88 -8.27
C ALA A 319 0.74 12.33 -8.37
N ALA A 320 -0.10 13.32 -8.06
CA ALA A 320 0.31 14.72 -8.02
C ALA A 320 1.41 14.99 -6.99
N ALA A 321 1.36 14.40 -5.80
CA ALA A 321 2.40 14.53 -4.78
C ALA A 321 3.76 13.98 -5.25
N LEU A 322 3.77 12.84 -5.94
CA LEU A 322 4.99 12.27 -6.53
C LEU A 322 5.54 13.13 -7.67
N LEU A 323 4.66 13.69 -8.50
CA LEU A 323 5.01 14.56 -9.62
C LEU A 323 5.54 15.93 -9.17
N LEU A 324 4.96 16.50 -8.11
CA LEU A 324 5.36 17.77 -7.50
C LEU A 324 6.57 17.65 -6.58
N ASP A 325 7.03 16.44 -6.26
CA ASP A 325 8.28 16.23 -5.55
C ASP A 325 9.47 16.46 -6.51
N PRO A 326 10.29 17.51 -6.29
CA PRO A 326 11.41 17.86 -7.17
C PRO A 326 12.49 16.79 -7.24
N SER A 327 12.55 15.86 -6.27
CA SER A 327 13.48 14.72 -6.27
C SER A 327 12.99 13.49 -7.04
N LYS A 328 11.69 13.47 -7.40
CA LYS A 328 11.03 12.32 -8.06
C LYS A 328 10.56 12.68 -9.46
N ARG A 329 9.58 13.60 -9.56
CA ARG A 329 8.93 14.04 -10.79
C ARG A 329 8.42 12.87 -11.66
N ARG A 330 8.18 13.11 -12.95
CA ARG A 330 7.68 12.11 -13.91
C ARG A 330 8.57 10.86 -13.96
N LYS A 331 9.90 11.02 -13.86
CA LYS A 331 10.86 9.91 -13.90
C LYS A 331 10.60 8.84 -12.84
N TYR A 332 10.09 9.20 -11.66
CA TYR A 332 9.75 8.22 -10.64
C TYR A 332 8.60 7.31 -11.10
N ILE A 333 7.54 7.90 -11.65
CA ILE A 333 6.38 7.16 -12.17
C ILE A 333 6.80 6.28 -13.35
N GLU A 334 7.57 6.83 -14.30
CA GLU A 334 8.05 6.09 -15.47
C GLU A 334 8.92 4.88 -15.08
N ARG A 335 9.73 5.03 -14.02
CA ARG A 335 10.62 3.98 -13.55
C ARG A 335 9.91 2.90 -12.72
N ASN A 336 8.98 3.29 -11.85
CA ASN A 336 8.46 2.38 -10.83
C ASN A 336 7.04 1.89 -11.12
N TRP A 337 6.29 2.54 -12.03
CA TRP A 337 4.91 2.18 -12.34
C TRP A 337 4.79 1.56 -13.74
N LYS A 338 3.81 0.68 -13.93
CA LYS A 338 3.54 0.06 -15.25
C LYS A 338 3.11 1.12 -16.27
N GLU A 339 3.57 1.01 -17.50
CA GLU A 339 3.25 1.94 -18.61
C GLU A 339 1.75 2.22 -18.74
N SER A 340 0.91 1.19 -18.57
CA SER A 340 -0.55 1.29 -18.63
C SER A 340 -1.16 2.26 -17.60
N TRP A 341 -0.46 2.55 -16.50
CA TRP A 341 -0.92 3.43 -15.42
C TRP A 341 -0.37 4.84 -15.52
N GLN A 342 0.77 5.01 -16.19
CA GLN A 342 1.51 6.28 -16.17
C GLN A 342 0.69 7.40 -16.80
N ALA A 343 0.12 7.17 -17.98
CA ALA A 343 -0.65 8.17 -18.70
C ALA A 343 -1.89 8.63 -17.94
N SER A 344 -2.65 7.68 -17.36
CA SER A 344 -3.85 8.02 -16.59
C SER A 344 -3.52 8.76 -15.29
N ALA A 345 -2.45 8.36 -14.60
CA ALA A 345 -1.98 9.03 -13.39
C ALA A 345 -1.56 10.49 -13.63
N ILE A 346 -0.76 10.69 -14.68
CA ILE A 346 -0.26 12.02 -15.04
C ILE A 346 -1.42 12.90 -15.50
N ALA A 347 -2.32 12.38 -16.34
CA ALA A 347 -3.51 13.10 -16.77
C ALA A 347 -4.42 13.48 -15.59
N ALA A 348 -4.58 12.60 -14.60
CA ALA A 348 -5.38 12.86 -13.42
C ALA A 348 -4.77 13.98 -12.55
N ALA A 349 -3.45 14.00 -12.37
CA ALA A 349 -2.75 15.09 -11.66
C ALA A 349 -2.78 16.41 -12.45
N GLN A 350 -2.57 16.35 -13.77
CA GLN A 350 -2.66 17.51 -14.66
C GLN A 350 -4.06 18.11 -14.66
N LYS A 351 -5.11 17.28 -14.57
CA LYS A 351 -6.48 17.75 -14.44
C LYS A 351 -6.67 18.61 -13.18
N ILE A 352 -6.08 18.23 -12.04
CA ILE A 352 -6.12 19.06 -10.82
C ILE A 352 -5.49 20.43 -11.09
N TRP A 353 -4.34 20.46 -11.77
CA TRP A 353 -3.67 21.70 -12.14
C TRP A 353 -4.56 22.60 -13.02
N LEU A 354 -5.09 22.05 -14.12
CA LEU A 354 -5.91 22.78 -15.07
C LEU A 354 -7.21 23.30 -14.43
N ASP A 355 -7.88 22.46 -13.65
CA ASP A 355 -9.19 22.78 -13.08
C ASP A 355 -9.10 23.81 -11.93
N GLU A 356 -8.04 23.74 -11.09
CA GLU A 356 -7.99 24.48 -9.82
C GLU A 356 -6.88 25.55 -9.73
N TYR A 357 -5.80 25.45 -10.52
CA TYR A 357 -4.58 26.25 -10.29
C TYR A 357 -4.07 27.05 -11.50
N GLU A 358 -4.20 26.55 -12.72
CA GLU A 358 -3.64 27.19 -13.93
C GLU A 358 -4.18 28.61 -14.13
N ALA A 359 -5.49 28.81 -13.97
CA ALA A 359 -6.13 30.10 -14.11
C ALA A 359 -6.12 30.95 -12.81
N ALA A 360 -5.51 30.47 -11.73
CA ALA A 360 -5.55 31.15 -10.44
C ALA A 360 -4.78 32.48 -10.47
N ALA A 361 -5.36 33.50 -9.81
CA ALA A 361 -4.71 34.80 -9.67
C ALA A 361 -3.46 34.70 -8.77
N VAL A 362 -2.34 35.20 -9.25
CA VAL A 362 -1.09 35.28 -8.48
C VAL A 362 -1.18 36.42 -7.46
N PRO A 363 -0.99 36.15 -6.15
CA PRO A 363 -1.00 37.17 -5.10
C PRO A 363 0.00 38.29 -5.35
N GLU A 364 -0.38 39.52 -5.06
CA GLU A 364 0.43 40.72 -5.31
C GLU A 364 1.75 40.73 -4.50
N SER A 365 1.79 40.05 -3.36
CA SER A 365 3.00 39.84 -2.54
C SER A 365 4.06 38.93 -3.18
N LEU A 366 3.69 38.18 -4.22
CA LEU A 366 4.56 37.30 -5.00
C LEU A 366 4.88 37.87 -6.39
N ARG A 367 4.24 38.99 -6.80
CA ARG A 367 4.60 39.70 -8.03
C ARG A 367 5.93 40.41 -7.83
N ALA A 368 6.79 40.40 -8.84
CA ALA A 368 7.94 41.28 -8.87
C ALA A 368 7.45 42.73 -8.71
N PRO A 369 8.13 43.58 -7.91
CA PRO A 369 7.79 44.99 -7.87
C PRO A 369 7.84 45.54 -9.30
N PRO A 370 6.94 46.45 -9.71
CA PRO A 370 7.13 47.19 -10.95
C PRO A 370 8.52 47.83 -10.89
N ASP A 371 9.26 47.78 -12.00
CA ASP A 371 10.57 48.41 -12.11
C ASP A 371 10.47 49.79 -11.50
N ILE A 372 11.12 49.97 -10.34
CA ILE A 372 11.25 51.28 -9.73
C ILE A 372 12.15 52.00 -10.71
N SER A 373 11.53 52.84 -11.55
CA SER A 373 12.25 53.82 -12.34
C SER A 373 13.18 54.53 -11.37
N SER A 374 14.47 54.32 -11.59
CA SER A 374 15.58 54.79 -10.77
C SER A 374 15.36 56.22 -10.28
N SER A 375 15.02 56.35 -9.00
CA SER A 375 15.10 57.62 -8.28
C SER A 375 15.92 57.42 -7.01
N SER A 376 17.17 56.99 -7.21
CA SER A 376 18.30 57.53 -6.48
C SER A 376 19.55 57.22 -7.29
N GLU A 377 20.28 58.26 -7.70
CA GLU A 377 21.61 58.13 -8.29
C GLU A 377 22.56 57.51 -7.25
N ARG A 378 22.66 56.19 -7.25
CA ARG A 378 23.80 55.51 -6.64
C ARG A 378 24.77 55.19 -7.77
N GLN A 379 25.92 55.85 -7.80
CA GLN A 379 26.99 55.52 -8.73
C GLN A 379 27.44 54.08 -8.47
N HIS A 380 27.39 53.26 -9.51
CA HIS A 380 27.90 51.89 -9.54
C HIS A 380 29.40 51.91 -9.21
N ASN A 381 29.85 51.00 -8.35
CA ASN A 381 31.26 50.83 -8.03
C ASN A 381 31.84 49.56 -8.69
N GLU A 382 33.17 49.42 -8.69
CA GLU A 382 33.88 48.29 -9.32
C GLU A 382 33.46 46.91 -8.76
N LEU A 383 32.90 46.84 -7.55
CA LEU A 383 32.40 45.61 -6.96
C LEU A 383 31.08 45.15 -7.61
N ASP A 384 30.24 46.10 -8.05
CA ASP A 384 28.97 45.82 -8.74
C ASP A 384 29.22 45.26 -10.15
N GLU A 385 30.25 45.76 -10.86
CA GLU A 385 30.69 45.21 -12.15
C GLU A 385 31.28 43.80 -11.99
N LEU A 386 32.03 43.56 -10.92
CA LEU A 386 32.60 42.24 -10.64
C LEU A 386 31.51 41.21 -10.29
N LEU A 387 30.51 41.59 -9.49
CA LEU A 387 29.38 40.73 -9.11
C LEU A 387 28.46 40.40 -10.29
N SER A 388 28.25 41.35 -11.20
CA SER A 388 27.49 41.11 -12.44
C SER A 388 28.24 40.20 -13.43
N GLY A 389 29.58 40.25 -13.44
CA GLY A 389 30.42 39.33 -14.20
C GLY A 389 30.52 37.91 -13.62
N ILE A 390 30.20 37.72 -12.33
CA ILE A 390 30.24 36.41 -11.63
C ILE A 390 28.87 35.69 -11.70
N ALA A 391 27.79 36.42 -11.92
CA ALA A 391 26.44 35.84 -11.99
C ALA A 391 26.21 35.08 -13.31
N VAL A 392 26.43 33.77 -13.30
CA VAL A 392 25.96 32.87 -14.37
C VAL A 392 24.51 32.47 -14.08
N THR A 393 23.58 33.40 -14.30
CA THR A 393 22.14 33.08 -14.30
C THR A 393 21.67 32.94 -15.74
N GLY A 394 21.26 31.74 -16.13
CA GLY A 394 20.52 31.52 -17.37
C GLY A 394 19.18 32.26 -17.33
N PRO A 395 18.60 32.60 -18.49
CA PRO A 395 17.32 33.31 -18.56
C PRO A 395 16.24 32.52 -17.82
N ILE A 396 15.48 33.22 -16.96
CA ILE A 396 14.26 32.69 -16.36
C ILE A 396 13.31 32.39 -17.53
N LEU A 397 13.00 31.11 -17.74
CA LEU A 397 12.05 30.69 -18.77
C LEU A 397 10.66 31.20 -18.39
N ASP A 398 10.01 31.92 -19.31
CA ASP A 398 8.66 32.50 -19.12
C ASP A 398 7.58 31.44 -18.79
N ASP A 399 7.84 30.15 -19.04
CA ASP A 399 6.95 28.99 -18.77
C ASP A 399 7.35 28.15 -17.54
N ALA A 400 8.20 28.64 -16.63
CA ALA A 400 8.64 27.83 -15.48
C ALA A 400 7.48 27.38 -14.56
N ASP A 401 6.42 28.18 -14.42
CA ASP A 401 5.24 27.90 -13.57
C ASP A 401 4.27 26.87 -14.18
N ASP A 402 4.58 26.33 -15.36
CA ASP A 402 3.78 25.29 -16.01
C ASP A 402 4.03 23.91 -15.39
N PHE A 403 2.95 23.19 -15.08
CA PHE A 403 2.98 21.87 -14.46
C PHE A 403 3.74 20.85 -15.34
N GLU A 404 3.49 20.83 -16.64
CA GLU A 404 4.16 19.90 -17.57
C GLU A 404 5.66 20.17 -17.64
N THR A 405 6.05 21.44 -17.73
CA THR A 405 7.44 21.86 -17.73
C THR A 405 8.17 21.42 -16.46
N PHE A 406 7.53 21.56 -15.29
CA PHE A 406 8.12 21.12 -14.02
C PHE A 406 8.28 19.60 -13.92
N ILE A 407 7.25 18.82 -14.26
CA ILE A 407 7.31 17.36 -14.06
C ILE A 407 8.25 16.66 -15.05
N ASN A 408 8.49 17.25 -16.22
CA ASN A 408 9.42 16.73 -17.23
C ASN A 408 10.88 17.12 -16.96
N ALA A 409 11.12 18.10 -16.08
CA ALA A 409 12.47 18.56 -15.76
C ALA A 409 13.25 17.50 -14.96
N THR A 410 14.58 17.49 -15.11
CA THR A 410 15.46 16.50 -14.44
C THR A 410 15.32 16.57 -12.91
N PRO A 411 15.08 15.43 -12.21
CA PRO A 411 14.96 15.43 -10.75
C PRO A 411 16.20 16.00 -10.06
N THR A 412 15.96 16.84 -9.07
CA THR A 412 16.98 17.56 -8.30
C THR A 412 17.01 17.05 -6.86
N ARG A 413 18.22 16.85 -6.34
CA ARG A 413 18.39 16.48 -4.93
C ARG A 413 17.97 17.65 -4.03
N ILE A 414 17.08 17.39 -3.08
CA ILE A 414 16.63 18.37 -2.11
C ILE A 414 17.14 18.06 -0.70
N THR A 415 17.22 19.09 0.13
CA THR A 415 17.46 18.99 1.57
C THR A 415 16.15 19.29 2.31
N GLY A 416 15.70 18.38 3.17
CA GLY A 416 14.39 18.46 3.81
C GLY A 416 13.27 17.81 2.99
N SER A 417 12.03 18.06 3.39
CA SER A 417 10.84 17.57 2.73
C SER A 417 10.51 18.36 1.45
N PRO A 418 9.80 17.76 0.48
CA PRO A 418 9.28 18.48 -0.68
C PRO A 418 8.46 19.71 -0.30
N LEU A 419 7.65 19.63 0.76
CA LEU A 419 6.85 20.75 1.25
C LEU A 419 7.72 21.92 1.72
N GLU A 420 8.78 21.65 2.50
CA GLU A 420 9.73 22.69 2.93
C GLU A 420 10.43 23.34 1.74
N TRP A 421 10.76 22.55 0.71
CA TRP A 421 11.33 23.07 -0.54
C TRP A 421 10.38 24.05 -1.23
N TRP A 422 9.09 23.70 -1.35
CA TRP A 422 8.06 24.56 -1.94
C TRP A 422 7.71 25.79 -1.09
N LEU A 423 7.92 25.74 0.22
CA LEU A 423 7.74 26.90 1.11
C LEU A 423 8.86 27.94 0.96
N HIS A 424 10.00 27.59 0.37
CA HIS A 424 11.12 28.50 0.17
C HIS A 424 10.75 29.67 -0.73
N ARG A 425 11.15 30.88 -0.34
CA ARG A 425 10.74 32.14 -1.01
C ARG A 425 11.09 32.15 -2.50
N ASP A 426 12.26 31.62 -2.86
CA ASP A 426 12.72 31.61 -4.25
C ASP A 426 11.90 30.67 -5.12
N GLN A 427 11.47 29.52 -4.58
CA GLN A 427 10.60 28.60 -5.32
C GLN A 427 9.21 29.19 -5.51
N ARG A 428 8.67 29.86 -4.49
CA ARG A 428 7.38 30.55 -4.59
C ARG A 428 7.38 31.73 -5.57
N LYS A 429 8.55 32.33 -5.81
CA LYS A 429 8.73 33.37 -6.85
C LYS A 429 8.88 32.76 -8.24
N ALA A 430 9.64 31.66 -8.36
CA ALA A 430 9.84 30.97 -9.63
C ALA A 430 8.57 30.26 -10.13
N TYR A 431 7.75 29.78 -9.21
CA TYR A 431 6.59 28.94 -9.45
C TYR A 431 5.35 29.44 -8.67
N PRO A 432 4.82 30.64 -8.97
CA PRO A 432 3.80 31.28 -8.15
C PRO A 432 2.48 30.49 -8.03
N ARG A 433 2.02 29.82 -9.09
CA ARG A 433 0.80 28.98 -9.05
C ARG A 433 1.14 27.54 -8.70
N LEU A 434 2.21 27.00 -9.25
CA LEU A 434 2.59 25.62 -9.04
C LEU A 434 3.05 25.37 -7.60
N SER A 435 3.72 26.33 -6.96
CA SER A 435 4.02 26.24 -5.52
C SER A 435 2.77 26.20 -4.65
N ARG A 436 1.68 26.84 -5.07
CA ARG A 436 0.40 26.79 -4.36
C ARG A 436 -0.22 25.40 -4.45
N MET A 437 -0.29 24.83 -5.65
CA MET A 437 -0.74 23.45 -5.85
C MET A 437 0.12 22.48 -5.03
N ALA A 438 1.43 22.63 -5.07
CA ALA A 438 2.36 21.78 -4.34
C ALA A 438 2.20 21.91 -2.83
N ILE A 439 2.06 23.11 -2.29
CA ILE A 439 1.79 23.30 -0.86
C ILE A 439 0.43 22.69 -0.50
N ASP A 440 -0.61 22.92 -1.28
CA ASP A 440 -1.94 22.37 -1.01
C ASP A 440 -1.93 20.84 -1.00
N ILE A 441 -1.23 20.21 -1.95
CA ILE A 441 -1.16 18.75 -2.08
C ILE A 441 -0.20 18.12 -1.07
N LEU A 442 1.00 18.67 -0.90
CA LEU A 442 2.03 18.11 -0.02
C LEU A 442 1.81 18.44 1.46
N SER A 443 0.91 19.39 1.76
CA SER A 443 0.43 19.63 3.13
C SER A 443 -0.72 18.73 3.53
N ILE A 444 -1.27 17.92 2.61
CA ILE A 444 -2.27 16.91 2.95
C ILE A 444 -1.58 15.90 3.86
N PRO A 445 -1.99 15.80 5.13
CA PRO A 445 -1.40 14.84 6.03
C PRO A 445 -1.67 13.42 5.48
N PRO A 446 -0.74 12.47 5.68
CA PRO A 446 -0.92 11.10 5.22
C PRO A 446 -2.00 10.42 6.06
N GLU A 447 -3.29 10.59 5.72
CA GLU A 447 -4.41 10.10 6.52
C GLU A 447 -5.43 9.30 5.70
N SER A 448 -6.12 8.38 6.38
CA SER A 448 -6.95 7.32 5.79
C SER A 448 -8.43 7.63 6.06
N SER A 449 -9.17 8.15 5.08
CA SER A 449 -10.60 7.87 4.77
C SER A 449 -11.38 9.06 4.15
N ASP A 450 -12.50 8.73 3.50
CA ASP A 450 -13.53 9.64 2.92
C ASP A 450 -14.08 10.72 3.87
N VAL A 451 -13.82 10.63 5.17
CA VAL A 451 -14.19 11.66 6.15
C VAL A 451 -13.47 12.98 5.85
N GLU A 452 -12.28 12.93 5.25
CA GLU A 452 -11.53 14.14 4.89
C GLU A 452 -11.92 14.77 3.56
N SER A 453 -12.57 14.04 2.65
CA SER A 453 -13.25 14.66 1.50
C SER A 453 -14.25 15.72 1.96
N HIS A 454 -14.90 15.48 3.12
CA HIS A 454 -15.82 16.41 3.77
C HIS A 454 -15.11 17.55 4.54
N PHE A 455 -13.92 17.31 5.12
CA PHE A 455 -13.12 18.41 5.71
C PHE A 455 -12.43 19.27 4.64
N SER A 456 -12.04 18.68 3.52
CA SER A 456 -11.49 19.37 2.35
C SER A 456 -12.56 20.18 1.63
N SER A 457 -13.84 19.73 1.58
CA SER A 457 -14.95 20.58 1.15
C SER A 457 -15.16 21.75 2.10
N ALA A 458 -15.09 21.53 3.42
CA ALA A 458 -15.16 22.61 4.41
C ALA A 458 -14.00 23.63 4.26
N ARG A 459 -12.78 23.19 3.92
CA ARG A 459 -11.64 24.07 3.58
C ARG A 459 -11.90 24.86 2.29
N ARG A 460 -12.57 24.29 1.28
CA ARG A 460 -13.00 25.04 0.08
C ARG A 460 -14.06 26.09 0.39
N THR A 461 -14.81 25.92 1.48
CA THR A 461 -15.82 26.86 1.98
C THR A 461 -15.21 27.98 2.85
N LEU A 462 -14.05 27.73 3.46
CA LEU A 462 -13.27 28.69 4.24
C LEU A 462 -12.06 29.19 3.44
N SER A 463 -12.25 30.24 2.63
CA SER A 463 -11.10 31.04 2.19
C SER A 463 -10.42 31.67 3.41
N TRP A 464 -9.10 31.88 3.33
CA TRP A 464 -8.27 32.55 4.35
C TRP A 464 -8.85 33.92 4.81
N ASP A 465 -9.75 34.53 4.04
CA ASP A 465 -10.41 35.81 4.33
C ASP A 465 -11.72 35.74 5.18
N ARG A 466 -12.22 34.55 5.57
CA ARG A 466 -13.53 34.41 6.26
C ARG A 466 -13.45 33.80 7.66
N GLU A 467 -12.95 34.60 8.60
CA GLU A 467 -12.78 34.28 10.03
C GLU A 467 -14.09 34.20 10.88
N SER A 468 -15.30 34.31 10.31
CA SER A 468 -16.54 34.51 11.11
C SER A 468 -17.62 33.42 11.00
N MET A 469 -17.33 32.23 10.49
CA MET A 469 -18.34 31.18 10.28
C MET A 469 -18.38 30.19 11.44
N THR A 470 -19.54 30.04 12.09
CA THR A 470 -19.72 29.12 13.23
C THR A 470 -19.89 27.67 12.78
N CYS A 471 -19.53 26.71 13.64
CA CYS A 471 -19.66 25.27 13.35
C CYS A 471 -21.08 24.85 12.96
N GLU A 472 -22.10 25.50 13.53
CA GLU A 472 -23.49 25.22 13.22
C GLU A 472 -23.87 25.64 11.79
N ASN A 473 -23.36 26.79 11.33
CA ASN A 473 -23.61 27.27 9.97
C ASN A 473 -22.86 26.43 8.94
N LEU A 474 -21.66 25.94 9.28
CA LEU A 474 -20.92 24.99 8.46
C LEU A 474 -21.70 23.68 8.27
N ALA A 475 -22.23 23.12 9.36
CA ALA A 475 -23.03 21.89 9.31
C ALA A 475 -24.29 22.04 8.43
N LYS A 476 -24.95 23.21 8.48
CA LYS A 476 -26.12 23.51 7.64
C LYS A 476 -25.77 23.55 6.16
N VAL A 477 -24.65 24.17 5.79
CA VAL A 477 -24.20 24.27 4.40
C VAL A 477 -23.82 22.90 3.83
N GLU A 478 -23.09 22.08 4.59
CA GLU A 478 -22.71 20.72 4.16
C GLU A 478 -23.94 19.81 4.00
N CYS A 479 -24.92 19.93 4.91
CA CYS A 479 -26.18 19.18 4.82
C CYS A 479 -26.95 19.50 3.52
N VAL A 480 -27.08 20.79 3.20
CA VAL A 480 -27.74 21.26 1.96
C VAL A 480 -26.97 20.81 0.72
N GLY A 481 -25.64 20.88 0.74
CA GLY A 481 -24.79 20.38 -0.35
C GLY A 481 -24.96 18.87 -0.57
N ASN A 482 -25.09 18.11 0.51
CA ASN A 482 -25.33 16.67 0.44
C ASN A 482 -26.71 16.35 -0.17
N TRP A 483 -27.75 17.06 0.25
CA TRP A 483 -29.09 16.88 -0.31
C TRP A 483 -29.18 17.23 -1.79
N ILE A 484 -28.38 18.20 -2.26
CA ILE A 484 -28.28 18.50 -3.69
C ILE A 484 -27.59 17.36 -4.46
N ARG A 485 -26.49 16.80 -3.93
CA ARG A 485 -25.75 15.69 -4.56
C ARG A 485 -26.57 14.41 -4.64
N GLU A 486 -27.30 14.09 -3.59
CA GLU A 486 -28.21 12.93 -3.53
C GLU A 486 -29.53 13.16 -4.28
N GLY A 487 -29.72 14.33 -4.90
CA GLY A 487 -30.92 14.67 -5.67
C GLY A 487 -32.19 14.85 -4.83
N ILE A 488 -32.05 14.93 -3.50
CA ILE A 488 -33.15 15.15 -2.55
C ILE A 488 -33.75 16.55 -2.73
N ILE A 489 -32.90 17.53 -3.06
CA ILE A 489 -33.33 18.87 -3.46
C ILE A 489 -32.67 19.28 -4.78
N VAL A 490 -33.44 19.89 -5.67
CA VAL A 490 -32.95 20.32 -6.99
C VAL A 490 -32.97 21.85 -7.06
N PRO A 491 -31.83 22.51 -7.31
CA PRO A 491 -31.79 23.96 -7.45
C PRO A 491 -32.64 24.42 -8.64
N LYS A 492 -33.60 25.34 -8.41
CA LYS A 492 -34.48 25.88 -9.46
C LYS A 492 -33.76 26.78 -10.49
N SER A 493 -32.51 27.16 -10.27
CA SER A 493 -31.69 27.88 -11.27
C SER A 493 -30.20 27.60 -11.08
N HIS A 494 -29.47 27.44 -12.19
CA HIS A 494 -28.00 27.46 -12.20
C HIS A 494 -27.53 28.90 -12.37
N GLY A 495 -26.90 29.45 -11.32
CA GLY A 495 -26.26 30.76 -11.39
C GLY A 495 -26.74 31.75 -10.33
N SER A 496 -26.50 31.47 -9.06
CA SER A 496 -26.21 32.50 -8.07
C SER A 496 -25.46 31.86 -6.90
N ARG A 497 -24.49 32.58 -6.34
CA ARG A 497 -23.57 32.13 -5.28
C ARG A 497 -24.29 31.92 -3.94
N GLY A 498 -25.21 30.97 -3.86
CA GLY A 498 -25.70 30.41 -2.59
C GLY A 498 -26.22 31.42 -1.55
N VAL A 499 -26.77 32.57 -1.96
CA VAL A 499 -27.45 33.48 -1.03
C VAL A 499 -28.95 33.35 -1.25
N ILE A 500 -29.64 32.85 -0.23
CA ILE A 500 -31.11 32.82 -0.17
C ILE A 500 -31.60 34.27 -0.09
N SER A 501 -32.17 34.80 -1.18
CA SER A 501 -32.94 36.05 -1.12
C SER A 501 -34.38 35.74 -0.71
N SER A 502 -34.92 36.58 0.17
CA SER A 502 -36.23 36.52 0.85
C SER A 502 -37.44 36.26 -0.06
N GLY A 503 -37.67 35.00 -0.43
CA GLY A 503 -38.92 34.52 -1.01
C GLY A 503 -39.37 33.27 -0.27
N SER A 504 -40.58 33.28 0.27
CA SER A 504 -41.21 32.22 1.06
C SER A 504 -41.04 30.83 0.41
N VAL A 505 -40.56 29.86 1.20
CA VAL A 505 -40.60 28.43 0.85
C VAL A 505 -42.02 27.94 1.07
N ASP A 506 -42.63 27.40 0.01
CA ASP A 506 -43.94 26.73 0.07
C ASP A 506 -43.72 25.23 0.37
N PHE A 507 -44.44 24.70 1.35
CA PHE A 507 -44.31 23.33 1.88
C PHE A 507 -45.52 22.44 1.48
N SER A 508 -46.13 22.69 0.33
CA SER A 508 -47.17 21.80 -0.19
C SER A 508 -46.55 20.50 -0.72
N VAL A 509 -46.64 19.44 0.08
CA VAL A 509 -46.40 18.05 -0.36
C VAL A 509 -47.75 17.51 -0.85
N GLU A 510 -47.90 17.29 -2.15
CA GLU A 510 -48.98 16.47 -2.70
C GLU A 510 -48.68 15.00 -2.36
N THR A 511 -49.39 14.44 -1.39
CA THR A 511 -49.41 13.00 -1.14
C THR A 511 -50.55 12.38 -1.91
N GLU A 512 -50.27 11.73 -3.04
CA GLU A 512 -51.13 10.67 -3.57
C GLU A 512 -50.74 9.35 -2.90
N ALA A 513 -51.43 9.05 -1.80
CA ALA A 513 -51.56 7.69 -1.30
C ALA A 513 -52.89 7.15 -1.79
N GLY A 514 -52.85 6.16 -2.70
CA GLY A 514 -54.04 5.49 -3.21
C GLY A 514 -53.68 4.23 -3.98
N ASP A 515 -53.87 3.10 -3.30
CA ASP A 515 -54.05 1.74 -3.82
C ASP A 515 -52.88 1.06 -4.53
N PHE A 516 -52.46 -0.08 -3.98
CA PHE A 516 -52.27 -1.38 -4.64
C PHE A 516 -51.45 -2.30 -3.72
N LEU A 517 -52.17 -2.96 -2.79
CA LEU A 517 -51.77 -4.26 -2.26
C LEU A 517 -52.93 -5.22 -2.51
N ASP A 518 -52.74 -6.10 -3.49
CA ASP A 518 -53.17 -7.50 -3.51
C ASP A 518 -52.00 -8.32 -4.06
#